data_AF-A0A7R9DW67-F1
#
_entry.id   AF-A0A7R9DW67-F1
#
_cell.length_a   1.000
_cell.length_b   1.000
_cell.length_c   1.000
_cell.angle_alpha   90.00
_cell.angle_beta   90.00
_cell.angle_gamma   90.00
#
_symmetry.space_group_name_H-M   'P 1'
#
loop_
_entity.id
_entity.type
_entity.pdbx_description
1 polymer ?
#
loop_
_entity_poly.entity_id
_entity_poly.type
_entity_poly.pdbx_seq_one_letter_code
_entity_poly.pdbx_strand_id
1 'polypeptide(L)'
;NVVGFLSLDGTNAPGNAGLKDQSFALRWVQNNIASFGGDPDIVTIFGGSAGGASVHYQVLSPLSAGLFHRAISESGSAFNPWAYANHTQERAFRLGSYLGHETEDTQDLLDFLRTLPENDLVKALSHALTDEEKIGFLSYPFVPSLEYPRSDEQPFLPYHPYYIEI
;
A
#
# COMPACT_ATOMS: atom_id res chain seq x y z
N ASN A 1 -4.26 -5.36 2.75
CA ASN A 1 -3.98 -6.75 3.22
C ASN A 1 -2.47 -6.94 3.25
N VAL A 2 -1.96 -8.00 3.90
CA VAL A 2 -0.52 -8.21 4.05
C VAL A 2 0.22 -8.35 2.71
N VAL A 3 -0.34 -9.09 1.75
CA VAL A 3 0.31 -9.31 0.44
C VAL A 3 0.54 -8.01 -0.33
N GLY A 4 -0.40 -7.06 -0.25
CA GLY A 4 -0.28 -5.78 -0.96
C GLY A 4 0.41 -4.65 -0.16
N PHE A 5 0.57 -4.80 1.16
CA PHE A 5 0.96 -3.68 2.03
C PHE A 5 1.96 -4.06 3.14
N LEU A 6 2.62 -5.21 3.04
CA LEU A 6 3.76 -5.53 3.88
C LEU A 6 4.88 -4.51 3.61
N SER A 7 5.43 -3.94 4.68
CA SER A 7 6.54 -2.99 4.63
C SER A 7 7.57 -3.41 5.69
N LEU A 8 8.78 -3.72 5.21
CA LEU A 8 9.93 -4.20 5.96
C LEU A 8 11.17 -3.46 5.44
N ASP A 9 11.76 -2.61 6.29
CA ASP A 9 12.90 -1.78 5.89
C ASP A 9 14.12 -2.64 5.54
N GLY A 10 14.88 -2.18 4.54
CA GLY A 10 16.08 -2.88 4.07
C GLY A 10 15.82 -4.15 3.23
N THR A 11 14.56 -4.53 2.99
CA THR A 11 14.20 -5.75 2.24
C THR A 11 13.57 -5.44 0.88
N ASN A 12 13.30 -6.46 0.06
CA ASN A 12 12.51 -6.30 -1.18
C ASN A 12 10.99 -6.15 -0.96
N ALA A 13 10.55 -5.77 0.25
CA ALA A 13 9.17 -5.43 0.57
C ALA A 13 9.11 -4.01 1.18
N PRO A 14 9.34 -2.94 0.39
CA PRO A 14 9.36 -1.57 0.91
C PRO A 14 7.99 -1.07 1.38
N GLY A 15 6.90 -1.65 0.88
CA GLY A 15 5.54 -1.20 1.12
C GLY A 15 4.75 -1.00 -0.17
N ASN A 16 3.46 -0.73 -0.01
CA ASN A 16 2.53 -0.27 -1.04
C ASN A 16 2.49 -1.06 -2.37
N ALA A 17 2.85 -2.35 -2.38
CA ALA A 17 2.78 -3.18 -3.58
C ALA A 17 1.39 -3.09 -4.26
N GLY A 18 0.31 -3.08 -3.48
CA GLY A 18 -1.05 -2.93 -4.01
C GLY A 18 -1.35 -1.56 -4.65
N LEU A 19 -0.68 -0.48 -4.24
CA LEU A 19 -0.77 0.82 -4.92
C LEU A 19 0.12 0.87 -6.17
N LYS A 20 1.27 0.19 -6.14
CA LYS A 20 2.13 0.01 -7.31
C LYS A 20 1.44 -0.82 -8.39
N ASP A 21 0.67 -1.83 -8.02
CA ASP A 21 -0.19 -2.61 -8.92
C ASP A 21 -1.24 -1.71 -9.58
N GLN A 22 -1.86 -0.80 -8.83
CA GLN A 22 -2.78 0.19 -9.40
C GLN A 22 -2.07 1.13 -10.37
N SER A 23 -0.86 1.65 -10.06
CA SER A 23 -0.08 2.45 -11.03
C SER A 23 0.26 1.66 -12.28
N PHE A 24 0.59 0.37 -12.15
CA PHE A 24 0.82 -0.50 -13.29
C PHE A 24 -0.44 -0.64 -14.14
N ALA A 25 -1.60 -0.82 -13.52
CA ALA A 25 -2.88 -0.85 -14.22
C ALA A 25 -3.18 0.49 -14.93
N LEU A 26 -2.86 1.64 -14.30
CA LEU A 26 -3.02 2.95 -14.93
C LEU A 26 -2.10 3.14 -16.13
N ARG A 27 -0.84 2.68 -16.06
CA ARG A 27 0.07 2.63 -17.22
C ARG A 27 -0.49 1.74 -18.33
N TRP A 28 -1.08 0.60 -17.96
CA TRP A 28 -1.74 -0.26 -18.94
C TRP A 28 -2.90 0.46 -19.61
N VAL A 29 -3.75 1.17 -18.86
CA VAL A 29 -4.85 1.98 -19.42
C VAL A 29 -4.28 3.02 -20.39
N GLN A 30 -3.28 3.80 -19.99
CA GLN A 30 -2.64 4.79 -20.86
C GLN A 30 -2.16 4.19 -22.19
N ASN A 31 -1.51 3.02 -22.14
CA ASN A 31 -0.95 2.39 -23.34
C ASN A 31 -1.98 1.71 -24.24
N ASN A 32 -3.16 1.36 -23.71
CA ASN A 32 -4.06 0.43 -24.41
C ASN A 32 -5.46 0.99 -24.65
N ILE A 33 -5.92 1.98 -23.88
CA ILE A 33 -7.34 2.38 -23.90
C ILE A 33 -7.81 2.91 -25.26
N ALA A 34 -6.90 3.48 -26.06
CA ALA A 34 -7.15 3.89 -27.44
C ALA A 34 -7.66 2.75 -28.33
N SER A 35 -7.14 1.53 -28.14
CA SER A 35 -7.58 0.33 -28.87
C SER A 35 -9.02 -0.09 -28.53
N PHE A 36 -9.56 0.41 -27.42
CA PHE A 36 -10.94 0.19 -26.97
C PHE A 36 -11.85 1.40 -27.24
N GLY A 37 -11.37 2.40 -27.99
CA GLY A 37 -12.10 3.62 -28.32
C GLY A 37 -12.15 4.66 -27.20
N GLY A 38 -11.35 4.48 -26.13
CA GLY A 38 -11.15 5.52 -25.13
C GLY A 38 -10.06 6.51 -25.55
N ASP A 39 -10.02 7.65 -24.87
CA ASP A 39 -9.01 8.69 -25.12
C ASP A 39 -8.05 8.75 -23.92
N PRO A 40 -6.75 8.42 -24.12
CA PRO A 40 -5.76 8.43 -23.05
C PRO A 40 -5.56 9.81 -22.42
N ASP A 41 -5.89 10.90 -23.13
CA ASP A 41 -5.68 12.30 -22.71
C ASP A 41 -6.82 12.85 -21.82
N ILE A 42 -7.83 12.03 -21.50
CA ILE A 42 -8.96 12.43 -20.63
C ILE A 42 -9.34 11.40 -19.57
N VAL A 43 -8.44 10.45 -19.27
CA VAL A 43 -8.65 9.42 -18.25
C VAL A 43 -9.06 10.02 -16.89
N THR A 44 -10.14 9.50 -16.31
CA THR A 44 -10.62 9.85 -14.96
C THR A 44 -10.56 8.64 -14.05
N ILE A 45 -9.94 8.76 -12.88
CA ILE A 45 -9.94 7.72 -11.85
C ILE A 45 -10.97 8.03 -10.76
N PHE A 46 -11.61 6.98 -10.24
CA PHE A 46 -12.66 7.08 -9.23
C PHE A 46 -12.57 5.90 -8.27
N GLY A 47 -12.87 6.13 -6.98
CA GLY A 47 -13.00 5.06 -6.00
C GLY A 47 -13.74 5.50 -4.75
N GLY A 48 -14.41 4.53 -4.11
CA GLY A 48 -15.12 4.70 -2.84
C GLY A 48 -14.37 4.07 -1.66
N SER A 49 -14.43 4.66 -0.47
CA SER A 49 -13.80 4.14 0.75
C SER A 49 -12.29 3.92 0.57
N ALA A 50 -11.77 2.71 0.76
CA ALA A 50 -10.36 2.37 0.49
C ALA A 50 -9.95 2.67 -0.97
N GLY A 51 -10.89 2.57 -1.92
CA GLY A 51 -10.68 3.01 -3.30
C GLY A 51 -10.56 4.52 -3.42
N GLY A 52 -11.30 5.29 -2.62
CA GLY A 52 -11.17 6.75 -2.56
C GLY A 52 -9.80 7.15 -2.00
N ALA A 53 -9.39 6.54 -0.88
CA ALA A 53 -8.04 6.73 -0.37
C ALA A 53 -6.97 6.36 -1.40
N SER A 54 -7.16 5.25 -2.13
CA SER A 54 -6.28 4.84 -3.23
C SER A 54 -6.20 5.90 -4.33
N VAL A 55 -7.34 6.45 -4.79
CA VAL A 55 -7.34 7.55 -5.77
C VAL A 55 -6.55 8.75 -5.25
N HIS A 56 -6.73 9.14 -3.99
CA HIS A 56 -5.96 10.23 -3.42
C HIS A 56 -4.45 9.92 -3.38
N TYR A 57 -4.06 8.69 -3.04
CA TYR A 57 -2.66 8.25 -3.12
C TYR A 57 -2.10 8.29 -4.55
N GLN A 58 -2.89 7.92 -5.57
CA GLN A 58 -2.47 8.03 -6.97
C GLN A 58 -2.24 9.49 -7.40
N VAL A 59 -2.99 10.45 -6.84
CA VAL A 59 -2.78 11.89 -7.05
C VAL A 59 -1.46 12.37 -6.42
N LEU A 60 -1.10 11.85 -5.25
CA LEU A 60 0.09 12.28 -4.51
C LEU A 60 1.38 11.61 -4.99
N SER A 61 1.29 10.46 -5.67
CA SER A 61 2.47 9.66 -6.03
C SER A 61 3.15 10.16 -7.30
N PRO A 62 4.48 10.36 -7.28
CA PRO A 62 5.24 10.66 -8.50
C PRO A 62 5.17 9.52 -9.52
N LEU A 63 4.96 8.27 -9.07
CA LEU A 63 4.85 7.10 -9.96
C LEU A 63 3.58 7.09 -10.80
N SER A 64 2.61 7.95 -10.49
CA SER A 64 1.33 8.04 -11.18
C SER A 64 1.10 9.38 -11.87
N ALA A 65 2.09 10.28 -11.81
CA ALA A 65 2.07 11.55 -12.51
C ALA A 65 1.86 11.34 -14.02
N GLY A 66 0.89 12.07 -14.57
CA GLY A 66 0.56 12.02 -16.00
C GLY A 66 -0.23 10.78 -16.45
N LEU A 67 -0.60 9.86 -15.55
CA LEU A 67 -1.37 8.67 -15.95
C LEU A 67 -2.90 8.87 -15.99
N PHE A 68 -3.38 10.00 -15.48
CA PHE A 68 -4.79 10.38 -15.49
C PHE A 68 -4.92 11.90 -15.41
N HIS A 69 -6.11 12.40 -15.70
CA HIS A 69 -6.39 13.83 -15.88
C HIS A 69 -7.37 14.36 -14.85
N ARG A 70 -8.19 13.48 -14.28
CA ARG A 70 -9.20 13.82 -13.25
C ARG A 70 -9.26 12.70 -12.22
N ALA A 71 -9.56 13.06 -10.99
CA ALA A 71 -9.63 12.13 -9.87
C ALA A 71 -10.86 12.44 -9.01
N ILE A 72 -11.56 11.40 -8.57
CA ILE A 72 -12.71 11.51 -7.66
C ILE A 72 -12.48 10.55 -6.49
N SER A 73 -12.33 11.16 -5.31
CA SER A 73 -12.09 10.46 -4.03
C SER A 73 -13.38 10.44 -3.23
N GLU A 74 -14.15 9.35 -3.28
CA GLU A 74 -15.44 9.25 -2.60
C GLU A 74 -15.30 8.57 -1.23
N SER A 75 -15.72 9.26 -0.16
CA SER A 75 -15.77 8.73 1.22
C SER A 75 -14.46 8.07 1.70
N GLY A 76 -13.33 8.57 1.21
CA GLY A 76 -11.99 8.10 1.57
C GLY A 76 -10.93 9.02 0.99
N SER A 77 -9.81 9.13 1.67
CA SER A 77 -8.68 10.00 1.33
C SER A 77 -7.42 9.47 2.03
N ALA A 78 -6.23 9.83 1.54
CA ALA A 78 -4.96 9.54 2.21
C ALA A 78 -4.84 10.14 3.64
N PHE A 79 -5.72 11.07 4.01
CA PHE A 79 -5.73 11.68 5.35
C PHE A 79 -6.63 10.96 6.35
N ASN A 80 -7.37 9.94 5.92
CA ASN A 80 -8.18 9.17 6.86
C ASN A 80 -7.27 8.34 7.77
N PRO A 81 -7.57 8.26 9.08
CA PRO A 81 -6.70 7.57 10.05
C PRO A 81 -6.58 6.06 9.79
N TRP A 82 -7.58 5.45 9.15
CA TRP A 82 -7.55 4.04 8.75
C TRP A 82 -6.78 3.78 7.44
N ALA A 83 -6.38 4.83 6.72
CA ALA A 83 -5.78 4.75 5.39
C ALA A 83 -4.25 4.85 5.39
N TYR A 84 -3.61 4.98 6.56
CA TYR A 84 -2.17 5.14 6.68
C TYR A 84 -1.63 4.31 7.87
N ALA A 85 -0.56 3.56 7.67
CA ALA A 85 0.07 2.73 8.70
C ALA A 85 1.35 3.37 9.24
N ASN A 86 1.46 3.34 10.57
CA ASN A 86 2.72 3.48 11.31
C ASN A 86 3.13 2.11 11.87
N HIS A 87 4.38 2.01 12.31
CA HIS A 87 4.94 0.79 12.95
C HIS A 87 4.76 -0.47 12.09
N THR A 88 4.94 -0.34 10.77
CA THR A 88 4.69 -1.43 9.81
C THR A 88 5.59 -2.63 10.05
N GLN A 89 6.86 -2.38 10.37
CA GLN A 89 7.84 -3.41 10.64
C GLN A 89 7.50 -4.17 11.93
N GLU A 90 7.16 -3.48 13.02
CA GLU A 90 6.77 -4.10 14.29
C GLU A 90 5.49 -4.94 14.15
N ARG A 91 4.56 -4.53 13.29
CA ARG A 91 3.37 -5.33 12.95
C ARG A 91 3.74 -6.58 12.16
N ALA A 92 4.68 -6.48 11.22
CA ALA A 92 5.17 -7.62 10.46
C ALA A 92 5.88 -8.65 11.34
N PHE A 93 6.75 -8.20 12.26
CA PHE A 93 7.41 -9.10 13.22
C PHE A 93 6.39 -9.81 14.13
N ARG A 94 5.40 -9.09 14.68
CA ARG A 94 4.33 -9.72 15.47
C ARG A 94 3.54 -10.75 14.69
N LEU A 95 3.28 -10.50 13.40
CA LEU A 95 2.65 -11.49 12.52
C LEU A 95 3.52 -12.74 12.40
N GLY A 96 4.83 -12.58 12.16
CA GLY A 96 5.80 -13.69 12.10
C GLY A 96 5.85 -14.51 13.39
N SER A 97 6.00 -13.84 14.53
CA SER A 97 6.00 -14.47 15.86
C SER A 97 4.72 -15.27 16.11
N TYR A 98 3.55 -14.70 15.79
CA TYR A 98 2.26 -15.41 15.92
C TYR A 98 2.17 -16.65 15.01
N LEU A 99 2.77 -16.59 13.83
CA LEU A 99 2.85 -17.70 12.88
C LEU A 99 3.95 -18.71 13.21
N GLY A 100 4.65 -18.53 14.35
CA GLY A 100 5.64 -19.46 14.87
C GLY A 100 7.08 -19.21 14.40
N HIS A 101 7.39 -18.01 13.90
CA HIS A 101 8.73 -17.64 13.44
C HIS A 101 9.25 -16.40 14.17
N GLU A 102 10.10 -16.63 15.16
CA GLU A 102 10.78 -15.58 15.93
C GLU A 102 12.12 -15.22 15.28
N THR A 103 12.29 -13.97 14.90
CA THR A 103 13.51 -13.46 14.28
C THR A 103 13.60 -11.95 14.48
N GLU A 104 14.81 -11.40 14.38
CA GLU A 104 15.07 -9.95 14.35
C GLU A 104 15.53 -9.49 12.96
N ASP A 105 15.76 -10.42 12.03
CA ASP A 105 16.23 -10.14 10.68
C ASP A 105 15.03 -9.94 9.73
N THR A 106 14.98 -8.78 9.07
CA THR A 106 13.85 -8.42 8.20
C THR A 106 13.77 -9.28 6.95
N GLN A 107 14.91 -9.74 6.41
CA GLN A 107 14.96 -10.55 5.21
C GLN A 107 14.56 -12.00 5.51
N ASP A 108 15.03 -12.55 6.64
CA ASP A 108 14.60 -13.86 7.16
C ASP A 108 13.09 -13.90 7.41
N LEU A 109 12.53 -12.86 8.05
CA LEU A 109 11.08 -12.73 8.23
C LEU A 109 10.34 -12.70 6.88
N LEU A 110 10.82 -11.90 5.92
CA LEU A 110 10.20 -11.80 4.59
C LEU A 110 10.19 -13.15 3.87
N ASP A 111 11.32 -13.86 3.91
CA ASP A 111 11.45 -15.16 3.26
C ASP A 111 10.55 -16.21 3.92
N PHE A 112 10.46 -16.22 5.25
CA PHE A 112 9.49 -17.04 5.98
C PHE A 112 8.05 -16.74 5.54
N LEU A 113 7.61 -15.48 5.58
CA LEU A 113 6.24 -15.09 5.25
C LEU A 113 5.84 -15.49 3.82
N ARG A 114 6.78 -15.51 2.88
CA ARG A 114 6.56 -15.94 1.49
C ARG A 114 6.34 -17.45 1.33
N THR A 115 6.77 -18.26 2.29
CA THR A 115 6.52 -19.72 2.27
C THR A 115 5.10 -20.08 2.66
N LEU A 116 4.37 -19.16 3.32
CA LEU A 116 3.07 -19.44 3.88
C LEU A 116 1.95 -19.28 2.85
N PRO A 117 0.90 -20.11 2.92
CA PRO A 117 -0.32 -19.88 2.13
C PRO A 117 -0.95 -18.53 2.47
N GLU A 118 -1.41 -17.81 1.44
CA GLU A 118 -2.07 -16.50 1.62
C GLU A 118 -3.21 -16.55 2.65
N ASN A 119 -4.01 -17.62 2.63
CA ASN A 119 -5.13 -17.77 3.56
C ASN A 119 -4.70 -17.79 5.02
N ASP A 120 -3.50 -18.31 5.33
CA ASP A 120 -2.99 -18.37 6.70
C ASP A 120 -2.50 -16.98 7.13
N LEU A 121 -1.83 -16.26 6.24
CA LEU A 121 -1.48 -14.86 6.44
C LEU A 121 -2.71 -13.98 6.69
N VAL A 122 -3.78 -14.16 5.89
CA VAL A 122 -5.02 -13.39 6.01
C VAL A 122 -5.75 -13.67 7.33
N LYS A 123 -5.81 -14.93 7.77
CA LYS A 123 -6.43 -15.29 9.06
C LYS A 123 -5.66 -14.72 10.25
N ALA A 124 -4.34 -14.61 10.14
CA ALA A 124 -3.47 -14.11 11.20
C ALA A 124 -3.41 -12.57 11.31
N LEU A 125 -4.03 -11.81 10.39
CA LEU A 125 -3.91 -10.35 10.33
C LEU A 125 -4.23 -9.64 11.64
N SER A 126 -5.27 -10.04 12.37
CA SER A 126 -5.66 -9.39 13.63
C SER A 126 -4.60 -9.53 14.73
N HIS A 127 -3.71 -10.53 14.63
CA HIS A 127 -2.61 -10.76 15.56
C HIS A 127 -1.40 -9.87 15.29
N ALA A 128 -1.36 -9.21 14.13
CA ALA A 128 -0.37 -8.18 13.85
C ALA A 128 -0.66 -6.86 14.59
N LEU A 129 -1.82 -6.71 15.25
CA LEU A 129 -2.20 -5.52 16.02
C LEU A 129 -2.15 -5.79 17.54
N THR A 130 -1.78 -4.78 18.33
CA THR A 130 -1.87 -4.84 19.79
C THR A 130 -3.33 -4.64 20.19
N ASP A 131 -3.67 -4.96 21.43
CA ASP A 131 -5.04 -4.70 21.90
C ASP A 131 -5.36 -3.21 21.91
N GLU A 132 -4.39 -2.35 22.20
CA GLU A 132 -4.51 -0.89 22.09
C GLU A 132 -4.80 -0.45 20.64
N GLU A 133 -4.05 -0.99 19.66
CA GLU A 133 -4.25 -0.67 18.25
C GLU A 133 -5.62 -1.12 17.73
N LYS A 134 -6.20 -2.19 18.29
CA LYS A 134 -7.53 -2.70 17.93
C LYS A 134 -8.68 -1.80 18.41
N ILE A 135 -8.46 -0.93 19.41
CA ILE A 135 -9.49 -0.04 19.95
C ILE A 135 -9.88 1.04 18.92
N GLY A 136 -8.97 1.38 17.99
CA GLY A 136 -9.23 2.35 16.92
C GLY A 136 -10.39 1.97 15.99
N PHE A 137 -11.07 2.98 15.46
CA PHE A 137 -12.10 2.78 14.43
C PHE A 137 -11.46 2.37 13.10
N LEU A 138 -11.86 1.21 12.57
CA LEU A 138 -11.34 0.63 11.31
C LEU A 138 -9.82 0.39 11.31
N SER A 139 -9.31 -0.29 12.35
CA SER A 139 -7.89 -0.63 12.46
C SER A 139 -7.49 -1.79 11.54
N TYR A 140 -6.68 -1.48 10.52
CA TYR A 140 -6.09 -2.46 9.61
C TYR A 140 -4.56 -2.50 9.81
N PRO A 141 -3.94 -3.67 9.97
CA PRO A 141 -2.49 -3.78 10.24
C PRO A 141 -1.63 -3.35 9.05
N PHE A 142 -2.05 -3.71 7.83
CA PHE A 142 -1.31 -3.48 6.59
C PHE A 142 -2.17 -2.69 5.61
N VAL A 143 -1.88 -1.40 5.56
CA VAL A 143 -2.45 -0.35 4.70
C VAL A 143 -1.29 0.53 4.20
N PRO A 144 -1.51 1.54 3.34
CA PRO A 144 -0.42 2.35 2.80
C PRO A 144 0.51 2.94 3.87
N SER A 145 1.80 3.04 3.57
CA SER A 145 2.83 3.54 4.48
C SER A 145 3.92 4.32 3.75
N LEU A 146 4.71 5.10 4.49
CA LEU A 146 5.91 5.75 3.97
C LEU A 146 6.87 4.72 3.35
N GLU A 147 7.48 5.06 2.22
CA GLU A 147 8.58 4.31 1.60
C GLU A 147 9.85 5.17 1.60
N TYR A 148 10.98 4.57 1.98
CA TYR A 148 12.27 5.23 1.91
C TYR A 148 12.89 5.06 0.51
N PRO A 149 13.57 6.09 -0.02
CA PRO A 149 14.27 5.99 -1.29
C PRO A 149 15.30 4.85 -1.30
N ARG A 150 15.27 4.04 -2.35
CA ARG A 150 16.32 3.06 -2.65
C ARG A 150 17.15 3.55 -3.82
N SER A 151 18.39 3.09 -3.93
CA SER A 151 19.31 3.52 -4.99
C SER A 151 18.82 3.20 -6.41
N ASP A 152 17.92 2.23 -6.54
CA ASP A 152 17.45 1.64 -7.79
C ASP A 152 15.95 1.85 -8.08
N GLU A 153 15.17 2.37 -7.13
CA GLU A 153 13.71 2.47 -7.27
C GLU A 153 13.17 3.77 -6.64
N GLN A 154 12.35 4.50 -7.41
CA GLN A 154 11.59 5.62 -6.89
C GLN A 154 10.42 5.10 -6.03
N PRO A 155 10.30 5.53 -4.76
CA PRO A 155 9.23 5.08 -3.88
C PRO A 155 7.86 5.55 -4.37
N PHE A 156 6.82 4.76 -4.12
CA PHE A 156 5.45 5.18 -4.43
C PHE A 156 5.01 6.35 -3.53
N LEU A 157 5.35 6.29 -2.23
CA LEU A 157 4.99 7.32 -1.25
C LEU A 157 6.26 7.81 -0.51
N PRO A 158 7.03 8.76 -1.08
CA PRO A 158 8.29 9.24 -0.51
C PRO A 158 8.15 10.09 0.76
N TYR A 159 6.96 10.66 0.98
CA TYR A 159 6.68 11.54 2.11
C TYR A 159 5.33 11.20 2.72
N HIS A 160 5.14 11.53 4.00
CA HIS A 160 3.83 11.42 4.62
C HIS A 160 2.82 12.30 3.85
N PRO A 161 1.57 11.85 3.61
CA PRO A 161 0.59 12.60 2.80
C PRO A 161 0.41 14.08 3.17
N TYR A 162 0.48 14.43 4.46
CA TYR A 162 0.41 15.82 4.93
C TYR A 162 1.52 16.76 4.43
N TYR A 163 2.63 16.24 3.90
CA TYR A 163 3.80 17.02 3.49
C TYR A 163 4.09 16.93 1.99
N ILE A 164 3.17 16.37 1.19
CA ILE A 164 3.31 16.30 -0.27
C ILE A 164 2.68 17.57 -0.87
N GLU A 165 3.48 18.33 -1.60
CA GLU A 165 3.01 19.44 -2.43
C GLU A 165 2.63 18.92 -3.83
N ILE A 166 1.51 19.39 -4.38
CA ILE A 166 0.92 19.01 -5.67
C ILE A 166 0.93 20.19 -6.65
#